data_AF-A0A7W8XJL7-F1
#
_entry.id   AF-A0A7W8XJL7-F1
#
_cell.length_a   1.000
_cell.length_b   1.000
_cell.length_c   1.000
_cell.angle_alpha   90.00
_cell.angle_beta   90.00
_cell.angle_gamma   90.00
#
_symmetry.space_group_name_H-M   'P 1'
#
loop_
_entity.id
_entity.type
_entity.pdbx_description
1 polymer ?
#
loop_
_entity_poly.entity_id
_entity_poly.type
_entity_poly.pdbx_seq_one_letter_code
_entity_poly.pdbx_strand_id
1 'polypeptide(L)'
;MSEDVSAAKETIKEGADTAVEKVKEVISERTSFAARQVGGVATALEKAGAEMESSGQAEVGRYARQIGRSVQTVARRMEGKDIGEIATMAEDFGRRQPLAFLGIAALAGLAASRFLTASAKRQTAAAPREPSIGLRPGIATTGGENYG
;
A
#
# COMPACT_ATOMS: atom_id res chain seq x y z
N MET A 1 20.16 -9.19 26.68
CA MET A 1 19.88 -7.90 26.02
C MET A 1 20.72 -7.65 24.78
N SER A 2 22.07 -7.68 24.83
CA SER A 2 22.89 -7.48 23.61
C SER A 2 22.92 -8.69 22.67
N GLU A 3 22.77 -9.90 23.20
CA GLU A 3 22.69 -11.14 22.40
C GLU A 3 21.37 -11.21 21.61
N ASP A 4 20.24 -10.90 22.25
CA ASP A 4 18.92 -10.89 21.62
C ASP A 4 18.83 -9.87 20.47
N VAL A 5 19.43 -8.69 20.66
CA VAL A 5 19.48 -7.64 19.64
C VAL A 5 20.35 -8.05 18.45
N SER A 6 21.43 -8.80 18.69
CA SER A 6 22.34 -9.24 17.63
C SER A 6 21.70 -10.32 16.78
N ALA A 7 21.06 -11.33 17.40
CA ALA A 7 20.31 -12.36 16.69
C ALA A 7 19.13 -11.77 15.89
N ALA A 8 18.42 -10.80 16.46
CA ALA A 8 17.35 -10.10 15.76
C ALA A 8 17.89 -9.30 14.56
N LYS A 9 19.02 -8.60 14.71
CA LYS A 9 19.66 -7.87 13.61
C LYS A 9 20.08 -8.78 12.46
N GLU A 10 20.65 -9.95 12.78
CA GLU A 10 21.12 -10.90 11.77
C GLU A 10 19.96 -11.49 10.96
N THR A 11 18.90 -11.93 11.66
CA THR A 11 17.66 -12.42 11.03
C THR A 11 17.01 -11.36 10.13
N ILE A 12 16.98 -10.10 10.60
CA ILE A 12 16.45 -8.98 9.81
C ILE A 12 17.30 -8.74 8.58
N LYS A 13 18.63 -8.86 8.68
CA LYS A 13 19.55 -8.59 7.58
C LYS A 13 19.44 -9.63 6.46
N GLU A 14 19.50 -10.92 6.79
CA GLU A 14 19.39 -12.00 5.79
C GLU A 14 18.03 -11.99 5.08
N GLY A 15 16.94 -11.76 5.84
CA GLY A 15 15.60 -11.63 5.27
C GLY A 15 15.44 -10.39 4.39
N ALA A 16 16.07 -9.27 4.78
CA ALA A 16 16.04 -8.04 4.01
C ALA A 16 16.81 -8.16 2.69
N ASP A 17 18.01 -8.75 2.68
CA ASP A 17 18.83 -8.88 1.46
C ASP A 17 18.09 -9.69 0.39
N THR A 18 17.52 -10.83 0.76
CA THR A 18 16.73 -11.68 -0.15
C THR A 18 15.47 -10.98 -0.65
N ALA A 19 14.76 -10.25 0.22
CA ALA A 19 13.56 -9.52 -0.16
C ALA A 19 13.87 -8.35 -1.11
N VAL A 20 14.94 -7.60 -0.84
CA VAL A 20 15.37 -6.47 -1.66
C VAL A 20 15.71 -6.93 -3.07
N GLU A 21 16.44 -8.04 -3.22
CA GLU A 21 16.84 -8.54 -4.54
C GLU A 21 15.62 -8.88 -5.43
N LYS A 22 14.63 -9.60 -4.87
CA LYS A 22 13.37 -9.92 -5.57
C LYS A 22 12.53 -8.68 -5.88
N VAL A 23 12.49 -7.74 -4.95
CA VAL A 23 11.73 -6.49 -5.11
C VAL A 23 12.35 -5.62 -6.21
N LYS A 24 13.68 -5.57 -6.31
CA LYS A 24 14.38 -4.81 -7.36
C LYS A 24 13.97 -5.30 -8.75
N GLU A 25 13.92 -6.60 -8.96
CA GLU A 25 13.59 -7.20 -10.25
C GLU A 25 12.15 -6.88 -10.70
N VAL A 26 11.20 -6.85 -9.76
CA VAL A 26 9.77 -6.62 -10.06
C VAL A 26 9.40 -5.14 -10.19
N ILE A 27 10.12 -4.24 -9.51
CA ILE A 27 9.73 -2.83 -9.38
C ILE A 27 10.49 -1.89 -10.33
N SER A 28 11.66 -2.28 -10.84
CA SER A 28 12.50 -1.38 -11.65
C SER A 28 11.77 -0.73 -12.84
N GLU A 29 10.81 -1.44 -13.46
CA GLU A 29 10.01 -0.91 -14.58
C GLU A 29 8.83 -0.01 -14.16
N ARG A 30 8.43 -0.03 -12.88
CA ARG A 30 7.19 0.61 -12.39
C ARG A 30 7.43 1.90 -11.62
N THR A 31 8.67 2.31 -11.45
CA THR A 31 9.04 3.53 -10.71
C THR A 31 8.38 4.78 -11.28
N SER A 32 8.37 4.94 -12.61
CA SER A 32 7.75 6.09 -13.27
C SER A 32 6.24 6.17 -13.02
N PHE A 33 5.56 5.03 -12.88
CA PHE A 33 4.15 5.02 -12.49
C PHE A 33 3.97 5.50 -11.05
N ALA A 34 4.78 5.00 -10.12
CA ALA A 34 4.75 5.43 -8.73
C ALA A 34 5.04 6.95 -8.59
N ALA A 35 6.03 7.47 -9.31
CA ALA A 35 6.37 8.89 -9.34
C ALA A 35 5.18 9.76 -9.77
N ARG A 36 4.44 9.36 -10.82
CA ARG A 36 3.23 10.06 -11.26
C ARG A 36 2.14 10.05 -10.19
N GLN A 37 1.91 8.93 -9.53
CA GLN A 37 0.91 8.84 -8.46
C GLN A 37 1.27 9.76 -7.28
N VAL A 38 2.55 9.78 -6.87
CA VAL A 38 3.03 10.68 -5.82
C VAL A 38 2.87 12.14 -6.25
N GLY A 39 3.16 12.48 -7.51
CA GLY A 39 2.92 13.83 -8.06
C GLY A 39 1.45 14.24 -8.07
N GLY A 40 0.54 13.29 -8.33
CA GLY A 40 -0.91 13.51 -8.21
C GLY A 40 -1.33 13.89 -6.78
N VAL A 41 -0.84 13.14 -5.79
CA VAL A 41 -1.08 13.45 -4.36
C VAL A 41 -0.50 14.80 -3.98
N ALA A 42 0.72 15.09 -4.41
CA ALA A 42 1.38 16.37 -4.17
C ALA A 42 0.57 17.55 -4.73
N THR A 43 0.06 17.41 -5.95
CA THR A 43 -0.80 18.41 -6.60
C THR A 43 -2.11 18.60 -5.83
N ALA A 44 -2.72 17.52 -5.34
CA ALA A 44 -3.94 17.60 -4.54
C ALA A 44 -3.70 18.32 -3.20
N LEU A 45 -2.59 18.04 -2.52
CA LEU A 45 -2.19 18.72 -1.28
C LEU A 45 -1.89 20.21 -1.52
N GLU A 46 -1.22 20.55 -2.61
CA GLU A 46 -0.95 21.95 -2.95
C GLU A 46 -2.24 22.73 -3.22
N LYS A 47 -3.18 22.13 -3.98
CA LYS A 47 -4.49 22.73 -4.26
C LYS A 47 -5.32 22.88 -2.98
N ALA A 48 -5.40 21.83 -2.16
CA ALA A 48 -6.11 21.87 -0.89
C ALA A 48 -5.51 22.94 0.05
N GLY A 49 -4.18 23.04 0.11
CA GLY A 49 -3.50 24.07 0.89
C GLY A 49 -3.80 25.49 0.40
N ALA A 50 -3.80 25.71 -0.91
CA ALA A 50 -4.16 27.01 -1.50
C ALA A 50 -5.63 27.39 -1.23
N GLU A 51 -6.54 26.41 -1.28
CA GLU A 51 -7.95 26.60 -0.94
C GLU A 51 -8.13 26.95 0.54
N MET A 52 -7.48 26.21 1.44
CA MET A 52 -7.52 26.46 2.88
C MET A 52 -6.91 27.82 3.25
N GLU A 53 -5.84 28.23 2.54
CA GLU A 53 -5.22 29.54 2.72
C GLU A 53 -6.20 30.67 2.36
N SER A 54 -7.01 30.46 1.32
CA SER A 54 -8.03 31.42 0.86
C SER A 54 -9.32 31.38 1.70
N SER A 55 -9.64 30.24 2.31
CA SER A 55 -10.87 29.99 3.09
C SER A 55 -10.76 30.29 4.59
N GLY A 56 -9.73 31.05 5.02
CA GLY A 56 -9.58 31.50 6.41
C GLY A 56 -8.75 30.58 7.31
N GLN A 57 -8.15 29.51 6.78
CA GLN A 57 -7.22 28.63 7.50
C GLN A 57 -5.78 28.82 6.98
N ALA A 58 -5.32 30.07 6.99
CA ALA A 58 -4.06 30.50 6.38
C ALA A 58 -2.83 29.68 6.82
N GLU A 59 -2.67 29.42 8.12
CA GLU A 59 -1.53 28.68 8.64
C GLU A 59 -1.54 27.22 8.18
N VAL A 60 -2.67 26.54 8.34
CA VAL A 60 -2.84 25.13 7.93
C VAL A 60 -2.70 24.99 6.42
N GLY A 61 -3.28 25.91 5.66
CA GLY A 61 -3.18 25.96 4.20
C GLY A 61 -1.73 26.12 3.72
N ARG A 62 -0.97 27.01 4.37
CA ARG A 62 0.46 27.21 4.06
C ARG A 62 1.28 25.94 4.32
N TYR A 63 1.03 25.24 5.43
CA TYR A 63 1.69 23.96 5.72
C TYR A 63 1.35 22.89 4.68
N ALA A 64 0.06 22.69 4.38
CA ALA A 64 -0.38 21.72 3.37
C ALA A 64 0.23 22.01 1.99
N ARG A 65 0.27 23.29 1.60
CA ARG A 65 0.89 23.75 0.36
C ARG A 65 2.39 23.48 0.31
N GLN A 66 3.10 23.74 1.41
CA GLN A 66 4.54 23.47 1.51
C GLN A 66 4.84 21.96 1.45
N ILE A 67 4.02 21.14 2.10
CA ILE A 67 4.13 19.68 2.01
C ILE A 67 3.91 19.25 0.56
N GLY A 68 2.84 19.70 -0.09
CA GLY A 68 2.57 19.40 -1.50
C GLY A 68 3.75 19.71 -2.42
N ARG A 69 4.36 20.90 -2.29
CA ARG A 69 5.55 21.29 -3.07
C ARG A 69 6.78 20.42 -2.81
N SER A 70 6.98 20.03 -1.55
CA SER A 70 8.09 19.16 -1.15
C SER A 70 7.91 17.76 -1.75
N VAL A 71 6.71 17.21 -1.66
CA VAL A 71 6.34 15.90 -2.24
C VAL A 71 6.43 15.94 -3.77
N GLN A 72 6.01 17.03 -4.42
CA GLN A 72 6.13 17.20 -5.87
C GLN A 72 7.60 17.19 -6.32
N THR A 73 8.48 17.80 -5.53
CA THR A 73 9.91 17.82 -5.81
C THR A 73 10.51 16.42 -5.70
N VAL A 74 10.08 15.62 -4.72
CA VAL A 74 10.45 14.21 -4.61
C VAL A 74 9.91 13.40 -5.79
N ALA A 75 8.65 13.56 -6.16
CA ALA A 75 8.04 12.88 -7.30
C ALA A 75 8.81 13.12 -8.60
N ARG A 76 9.16 14.38 -8.90
CA ARG A 76 9.99 14.73 -10.07
C ARG A 76 11.38 14.14 -10.01
N ARG A 77 11.98 14.05 -8.82
CA ARG A 77 13.31 13.42 -8.66
C ARG A 77 13.25 11.92 -8.88
N MET A 78 12.14 11.26 -8.55
CA MET A 78 11.94 9.83 -8.75
C MET A 78 11.64 9.47 -10.22
N GLU A 79 11.15 10.41 -11.01
CA GLU A 79 10.83 10.17 -12.42
C GLU A 79 12.09 9.79 -13.21
N GLY A 80 12.04 8.65 -13.90
CA GLY A 80 13.17 8.12 -14.66
C GLY A 80 14.32 7.56 -13.81
N LYS A 81 14.14 7.41 -12.49
CA LYS A 81 15.11 6.76 -11.61
C LYS A 81 14.81 5.28 -11.40
N ASP A 82 15.86 4.52 -11.14
CA ASP A 82 15.73 3.14 -10.68
C ASP A 82 15.45 3.07 -9.17
N ILE A 83 14.94 1.93 -8.73
CA ILE A 83 14.67 1.67 -7.31
C ILE A 83 15.92 1.80 -6.43
N GLY A 84 17.10 1.49 -6.97
CA GLY A 84 18.38 1.64 -6.26
C GLY A 84 18.71 3.11 -5.99
N GLU A 85 18.52 3.98 -6.97
CA GLU A 85 18.71 5.41 -6.79
C GLU A 85 17.68 6.01 -5.83
N ILE A 86 16.44 5.50 -5.84
CA ILE A 86 15.41 5.90 -4.87
C ILE A 86 15.80 5.50 -3.44
N ALA A 87 16.34 4.29 -3.27
CA ALA A 87 16.86 3.86 -1.98
C ALA A 87 17.98 4.81 -1.49
N THR A 88 18.92 5.18 -2.36
CA THR A 88 19.96 6.16 -2.02
C THR A 88 19.37 7.53 -1.64
N MET A 89 18.32 7.99 -2.33
CA MET A 89 17.63 9.23 -1.94
C MET A 89 16.96 9.12 -0.56
N ALA A 90 16.37 7.96 -0.24
CA ALA A 90 15.77 7.71 1.07
C ALA A 90 16.83 7.64 2.18
N GLU A 91 18.00 7.05 1.91
CA GLU A 91 19.14 7.02 2.82
C GLU A 91 19.69 8.42 3.13
N ASP A 92 19.91 9.24 2.09
CA ASP A 92 20.35 10.63 2.26
C ASP A 92 19.33 11.44 3.06
N PHE A 93 18.03 11.27 2.78
CA PHE A 93 16.97 11.90 3.57
C PHE A 93 17.00 11.43 5.03
N GLY A 94 17.12 10.13 5.29
CA GLY A 94 17.18 9.57 6.64
C GLY A 94 18.37 10.08 7.45
N ARG A 95 19.52 10.29 6.81
CA ARG A 95 20.71 10.90 7.44
C ARG A 95 20.51 12.37 7.77
N ARG A 96 19.78 13.12 6.93
CA ARG A 96 19.52 14.55 7.13
C ARG A 96 18.39 14.82 8.12
N GLN A 97 17.35 13.99 8.11
CA GLN A 97 16.13 14.17 8.89
C GLN A 97 15.71 12.84 9.55
N PRO A 98 16.46 12.37 10.57
CA PRO A 98 16.20 11.07 11.18
C PRO A 98 14.80 10.96 11.80
N LEU A 99 14.31 12.02 12.46
CA LEU A 99 12.96 12.02 13.05
C LEU A 99 11.85 11.94 12.00
N ALA A 100 11.98 12.67 10.88
CA ALA A 100 10.99 12.63 9.81
C ALA A 100 10.99 11.24 9.14
N PHE A 101 12.17 10.67 8.90
CA PHE A 101 12.30 9.33 8.34
C PHE A 101 11.64 8.27 9.23
N LEU A 102 11.89 8.28 10.54
CA LEU A 102 11.26 7.35 11.48
C LEU A 102 9.73 7.52 11.51
N GLY A 103 9.22 8.76 11.46
CA GLY A 103 7.79 9.02 11.37
C GLY A 103 7.15 8.45 10.11
N ILE A 104 7.77 8.69 8.94
CA ILE A 104 7.30 8.16 7.65
C ILE A 104 7.37 6.63 7.64
N ALA A 105 8.47 6.04 8.15
CA ALA A 105 8.66 4.59 8.22
C ALA A 105 7.61 3.91 9.11
N ALA A 106 7.30 4.50 10.27
CA ALA A 106 6.26 3.99 11.17
C ALA A 106 4.87 4.04 10.51
N LEU A 107 4.53 5.16 9.84
CA LEU A 107 3.27 5.29 9.10
C LEU A 107 3.19 4.28 7.95
N ALA A 108 4.27 4.11 7.19
CA ALA A 108 4.34 3.15 6.09
C ALA A 108 4.21 1.71 6.60
N GLY A 109 4.87 1.36 7.69
CA GLY A 109 4.76 0.03 8.32
C GLY A 109 3.34 -0.26 8.82
N LEU A 110 2.69 0.71 9.48
CA LEU A 110 1.30 0.58 9.90
C LEU A 110 0.35 0.44 8.70
N ALA A 111 0.53 1.25 7.66
CA ALA A 111 -0.27 1.17 6.44
C ALA A 111 -0.09 -0.19 5.74
N ALA A 112 1.14 -0.69 5.65
CA ALA A 112 1.46 -2.01 5.11
C ALA A 112 0.79 -3.12 5.93
N SER A 113 0.86 -3.04 7.26
CA SER A 113 0.17 -3.98 8.17
C SER A 113 -1.34 -3.98 7.92
N ARG A 114 -1.97 -2.80 7.84
CA ARG A 114 -3.41 -2.70 7.54
C ARG A 114 -3.75 -3.28 6.17
N PHE A 115 -2.91 -3.07 5.17
CA PHE A 115 -3.12 -3.62 3.82
C PHE A 115 -3.05 -5.15 3.84
N LEU A 116 -2.05 -5.73 4.49
CA LEU A 116 -1.90 -7.18 4.64
C LEU A 116 -3.11 -7.78 5.37
N THR A 117 -3.52 -7.21 6.51
CA THR A 117 -4.71 -7.65 7.25
C THR A 117 -5.99 -7.52 6.42
N ALA A 118 -6.17 -6.41 5.70
CA ALA A 118 -7.34 -6.19 4.85
C ALA A 118 -7.38 -7.15 3.65
N SER A 119 -6.21 -7.51 3.10
CA SER A 119 -6.09 -8.48 2.01
C SER A 119 -6.45 -9.89 2.48
N ALA A 120 -5.95 -10.31 3.65
CA ALA A 120 -6.27 -11.60 4.26
C ALA A 120 -7.77 -11.76 4.52
N LYS A 121 -8.43 -10.72 5.06
CA LYS A 121 -9.89 -10.74 5.29
C LYS A 121 -10.71 -10.90 4.01
N ARG A 122 -10.18 -10.44 2.87
CA ARG A 122 -10.82 -10.59 1.55
C ARG A 122 -10.75 -12.03 1.03
N GLN A 123 -9.69 -12.76 1.36
CA GLN A 123 -9.54 -14.18 1.02
C GLN A 123 -10.47 -15.06 1.85
N THR A 124 -10.71 -14.74 3.13
CA THR A 124 -11.65 -15.49 3.98
C THR A 124 -13.13 -15.27 3.61
N ALA A 125 -13.48 -14.11 3.02
CA ALA A 125 -14.84 -13.84 2.54
C ALA A 125 -15.19 -14.59 1.23
N ALA A 126 -14.22 -15.25 0.60
CA ALA A 126 -14.42 -16.19 -0.50
C ALA A 126 -14.56 -17.64 0.04
N ALA A 127 -15.34 -17.83 1.12
CA ALA A 127 -15.86 -19.16 1.42
C ALA A 127 -16.95 -19.50 0.37
N PRO A 128 -16.96 -20.73 -0.20
CA PRO A 128 -17.90 -21.10 -1.25
C PRO A 128 -19.32 -20.89 -0.78
N ARG A 129 -20.11 -20.17 -1.59
CA ARG A 129 -21.57 -20.26 -1.49
C ARG A 129 -21.90 -21.70 -1.88
N GLU A 130 -22.23 -22.54 -0.91
CA GLU A 130 -22.85 -23.84 -1.19
C GLU A 130 -24.03 -23.59 -2.15
N PRO A 131 -24.02 -24.18 -3.36
CA PRO A 131 -25.21 -24.19 -4.17
C PRO A 131 -26.22 -25.04 -3.39
N SER A 132 -27.22 -24.41 -2.80
CA SER A 132 -28.42 -25.10 -2.36
C SER A 132 -29.07 -25.69 -3.61
N ILE A 133 -28.65 -26.90 -3.99
CA ILE A 133 -29.33 -27.74 -4.97
C ILE A 133 -30.69 -28.03 -4.35
N GLY A 134 -31.68 -27.24 -4.76
CA GLY A 134 -33.07 -27.51 -4.49
C GLY A 134 -33.42 -28.86 -5.10
N LEU A 135 -33.48 -29.88 -4.25
CA LEU A 135 -34.03 -31.18 -4.60
C LEU A 135 -35.53 -30.96 -4.88
N ARG A 136 -35.90 -30.78 -6.15
CA ARG A 136 -37.27 -30.95 -6.62
C ARG A 136 -37.52 -32.46 -6.69
N PRO A 137 -38.38 -33.07 -5.85
CA PRO A 137 -38.80 -34.44 -6.10
C PRO A 137 -39.65 -34.44 -7.38
N GLY A 138 -39.12 -35.06 -8.42
CA GLY A 138 -39.80 -35.30 -9.68
C GLY A 138 -40.93 -36.31 -9.50
N ILE A 139 -42.06 -35.98 -10.12
CA ILE A 139 -43.22 -36.80 -10.44
C ILE A 139 -42.89 -38.28 -10.71
N ALA A 140 -43.44 -39.17 -9.88
CA ALA A 140 -43.62 -40.58 -10.26
C ALA A 140 -44.97 -40.71 -10.96
N THR A 141 -44.93 -40.88 -12.28
CA THR A 141 -46.05 -41.41 -13.06
C THR A 141 -46.04 -42.93 -12.94
N THR A 142 -47.13 -43.49 -12.42
CA THR A 142 -47.55 -44.89 -12.60
C THR A 142 -49.07 -44.82 -12.41
N GLY A 143 -49.92 -45.05 -13.41
CA GLY A 143 -49.96 -46.24 -14.26
C GLY A 143 -50.67 -47.34 -13.45
N GLY A 144 -52.00 -47.34 -13.44
CA GLY A 144 -52.83 -48.26 -12.65
C GLY A 144 -54.33 -48.04 -12.84
N GLU A 145 -54.83 -48.49 -13.98
CA GLU A 145 -56.05 -49.31 -14.14
C GLU A 145 -57.28 -48.95 -13.28
N ASN A 146 -58.33 -48.44 -13.94
CA ASN A 146 -59.69 -48.54 -13.42
C ASN A 146 -60.63 -49.00 -14.54
N TYR A 147 -61.01 -50.27 -14.47
CA TYR A 147 -62.10 -50.92 -15.20
C TYR A 147 -63.27 -51.09 -14.24
N GLY A 148 -64.46 -50.64 -14.63
CA GLY A 148 -65.74 -50.99 -13.98
C GLY A 148 -66.50 -49.82 -13.39
#